data_AF-A0A4S9AE08-F1
#
_entry.id   AF-A0A4S9AE08-F1
#
_cell.length_a   1.000
_cell.length_b   1.000
_cell.length_c   1.000
_cell.angle_alpha   90.00
_cell.angle_beta   90.00
_cell.angle_gamma   90.00
#
_symmetry.space_group_name_H-M   'P 1'
#
loop_
_entity.id
_entity.type
_entity.pdbx_description
1 polymer ?
#
loop_
_entity_poly.entity_id
_entity_poly.type
_entity_poly.pdbx_seq_one_letter_code
_entity_poly.pdbx_strand_id
1 'polypeptide(L)'
;MRSVGHYKDLHCSDCDRYFRHANNLAQHMNSCVHRGSTIACPFCKTTFTTASGLSHHVEASACPLRRDLDRNVVHRLLRKFTERLLGWHDGNSINATWNPNCAYNGSGYECYICHREFCSTRALEQHIRSPVHQAPLYHCPNKNGKCSRRFPTLAALFNHFESESCGYTKFETVQKNVGGLLTGGGQRLILL
;
A
#
# COMPACT_ATOMS: atom_id res chain seq x y z
N MET A 1 11.53 35.60 -14.75
CA MET A 1 10.19 35.27 -14.22
C MET A 1 10.36 34.77 -12.79
N ARG A 2 9.75 35.45 -11.81
CA ARG A 2 9.85 35.14 -10.38
C ARG A 2 8.92 33.98 -10.04
N SER A 3 9.46 32.85 -9.59
CA SER A 3 8.70 31.74 -9.01
C SER A 3 8.26 32.10 -7.60
N VAL A 4 6.97 32.37 -7.42
CA VAL A 4 6.34 32.67 -6.13
C VAL A 4 6.45 31.44 -5.22
N GLY A 5 6.98 31.64 -4.00
CA GLY A 5 7.28 30.58 -3.04
C GLY A 5 6.05 29.95 -2.41
N HIS A 6 5.48 28.94 -3.09
CA HIS A 6 4.31 28.16 -2.64
C HIS A 6 4.61 27.14 -1.51
N TYR A 7 5.83 27.08 -0.98
CA TYR A 7 6.25 26.05 -0.01
C TYR A 7 6.09 26.50 1.45
N LYS A 8 5.84 27.80 1.70
CA LYS A 8 5.86 28.37 3.04
C LYS A 8 4.68 27.91 3.90
N ASP A 9 3.56 27.54 3.26
CA ASP A 9 2.32 27.16 3.94
C ASP A 9 2.19 25.65 4.19
N LEU A 10 3.12 24.83 3.66
CA LEU A 10 3.12 23.38 3.82
C LEU A 10 4.17 22.96 4.85
N HIS A 11 4.01 23.44 6.07
CA HIS A 11 4.95 23.29 7.17
C HIS A 11 4.32 22.55 8.35
N CYS A 12 5.10 21.69 8.99
CA CYS A 12 4.78 21.14 10.30
C CYS A 12 5.54 21.94 11.36
N SER A 13 4.82 22.62 12.25
CA SER A 13 5.39 23.39 13.36
C SER A 13 6.17 22.50 14.34
N ASP A 14 5.59 21.36 14.69
CA ASP A 14 6.07 20.50 15.77
C ASP A 14 7.35 19.75 15.40
N CYS A 15 7.58 19.52 14.10
CA CYS A 15 8.79 18.89 13.56
C CYS A 15 9.69 19.85 12.80
N ASP A 16 9.32 21.13 12.74
CA ASP A 16 9.94 22.19 11.94
C ASP A 16 10.35 21.74 10.52
N ARG A 17 9.39 21.18 9.76
CA ARG A 17 9.67 20.55 8.46
C ARG A 17 8.74 21.05 7.36
N TYR A 18 9.32 21.36 6.21
CA TYR A 18 8.60 21.81 5.01
C TYR A 18 8.35 20.67 4.04
N PHE A 19 7.20 20.71 3.38
CA PHE A 19 6.75 19.71 2.44
C PHE A 19 6.46 20.33 1.08
N ARG A 20 6.81 19.59 0.03
CA ARG A 20 6.59 20.02 -1.36
C ARG A 20 5.11 19.99 -1.76
N HIS A 21 4.31 19.15 -1.12
CA HIS A 21 2.93 18.86 -1.49
C HIS A 21 2.05 18.64 -0.25
N ALA A 22 0.79 19.07 -0.33
CA ALA A 22 -0.17 18.96 0.78
C ALA A 22 -0.43 17.51 1.20
N ASN A 23 -0.43 16.56 0.25
CA ASN A 23 -0.58 15.14 0.57
C ASN A 23 0.59 14.61 1.42
N ASN A 24 1.81 15.09 1.18
CA ASN A 24 2.99 14.67 1.94
C ASN A 24 2.94 15.22 3.37
N LEU A 25 2.50 16.48 3.54
CA LEU A 25 2.26 17.05 4.86
C LEU A 25 1.16 16.27 5.59
N ALA A 26 0.04 15.97 4.94
CA ALA A 26 -1.05 15.19 5.52
C ALA A 26 -0.59 13.78 5.93
N GLN A 27 0.19 13.10 5.09
CA GLN A 27 0.75 11.78 5.41
C GLN A 27 1.74 11.87 6.59
N HIS A 28 2.54 12.93 6.66
CA HIS A 28 3.42 13.18 7.80
C HIS A 28 2.63 13.42 9.10
N MET A 29 1.57 14.22 9.05
CA MET A 29 0.65 14.43 10.19
C MET A 29 -0.02 13.12 10.62
N ASN A 30 -0.22 12.19 9.69
CA ASN A 30 -0.79 10.87 9.95
C ASN A 30 0.25 9.79 10.31
N SER A 31 1.53 10.15 10.48
CA SER A 31 2.60 9.21 10.83
C SER A 31 2.72 8.98 12.35
N CYS A 32 3.59 8.04 12.76
CA CYS A 32 3.90 7.80 14.19
C CYS A 32 4.35 9.06 14.91
N VAL A 33 4.98 9.99 14.21
CA VAL A 33 5.58 11.20 14.80
C VAL A 33 4.52 12.03 15.53
N HIS A 34 3.29 12.07 15.01
CA HIS A 34 2.19 12.86 15.57
C HIS A 34 1.09 12.01 16.20
N ARG A 35 0.81 10.81 15.66
CA ARG A 35 -0.34 9.99 16.10
C ARG A 35 0.03 8.79 16.96
N GLY A 36 1.31 8.41 17.01
CA GLY A 36 1.75 7.15 17.62
C GLY A 36 1.23 5.90 16.86
N SER A 37 1.49 4.73 17.41
CA SER A 37 1.05 3.43 16.86
C SER A 37 -0.19 2.94 17.58
N THR A 38 -1.37 3.14 16.99
CA THR A 38 -2.66 2.89 17.64
C THR A 38 -3.34 1.59 17.19
N ILE A 39 -2.88 0.97 16.11
CA ILE A 39 -3.52 -0.21 15.54
C ILE A 39 -2.72 -1.46 15.86
N ALA A 40 -3.24 -2.32 16.73
CA ALA A 40 -2.64 -3.61 17.02
C ALA A 40 -3.04 -4.65 15.97
N CYS A 41 -2.06 -5.43 15.49
CA CYS A 41 -2.34 -6.64 14.73
C CYS A 41 -3.21 -7.58 15.58
N PRO A 42 -4.34 -8.07 15.06
CA PRO A 42 -5.26 -8.90 15.84
C PRO A 42 -4.61 -10.21 16.29
N PHE A 43 -3.61 -10.68 15.54
CA PHE A 43 -2.91 -11.94 15.78
C PHE A 43 -1.70 -11.75 16.71
N CYS A 44 -0.65 -11.05 16.27
CA CYS A 44 0.62 -10.93 16.99
C CYS A 44 0.73 -9.71 17.91
N LYS A 45 -0.29 -8.86 17.97
CA LYS A 45 -0.34 -7.63 18.78
C LYS A 45 0.73 -6.57 18.46
N THR A 46 1.57 -6.78 17.44
CA THR A 46 2.46 -5.73 16.91
C THR A 46 1.63 -4.51 16.51
N THR A 47 2.08 -3.32 16.90
CA THR A 47 1.34 -2.07 16.68
C THR A 47 1.82 -1.34 15.44
N PHE A 48 0.88 -0.71 14.76
CA PHE A 48 1.06 0.04 13.52
C PHE A 48 0.41 1.41 13.64
N THR A 49 0.95 2.37 12.91
CA THR A 49 0.45 3.75 12.81
C THR A 49 -0.68 3.89 11.80
N THR A 50 -0.74 2.99 10.83
CA THR A 50 -1.62 3.06 9.66
C THR A 50 -2.22 1.69 9.39
N ALA A 51 -3.45 1.68 8.87
CA ALA A 51 -4.12 0.48 8.35
C ALA A 51 -3.32 -0.13 7.20
N SER A 52 -2.75 0.70 6.33
CA SER A 52 -1.85 0.26 5.25
C SER A 52 -0.64 -0.50 5.79
N GLY A 53 -0.04 -0.03 6.89
CA GLY A 53 1.07 -0.69 7.56
C GLY A 53 0.69 -2.07 8.11
N LEU A 54 -0.46 -2.16 8.79
CA LEU A 54 -0.95 -3.45 9.29
C LEU A 54 -1.27 -4.43 8.14
N SER A 55 -1.92 -3.97 7.08
CA SER A 55 -2.20 -4.83 5.92
C SER A 55 -0.94 -5.31 5.24
N HIS A 56 0.07 -4.45 5.10
CA HIS A 56 1.36 -4.85 4.55
C HIS A 56 2.06 -5.91 5.42
N HIS A 57 2.05 -5.73 6.75
CA HIS A 57 2.60 -6.71 7.69
C HIS A 57 1.98 -8.11 7.52
N VAL A 58 0.67 -8.16 7.30
CA VAL A 58 -0.05 -9.41 7.06
C VAL A 58 0.29 -9.95 5.67
N GLU A 59 0.08 -9.17 4.60
CA GLU A 59 0.27 -9.60 3.20
C GLU A 59 1.71 -10.03 2.86
N ALA A 60 2.70 -9.49 3.57
CA ALA A 60 4.12 -9.84 3.40
C ALA A 60 4.53 -11.08 4.24
N SER A 61 3.59 -11.80 4.83
CA SER A 61 3.83 -12.94 5.74
C SER A 61 4.78 -12.58 6.90
N ALA A 62 4.84 -11.31 7.29
CA ALA A 62 5.69 -10.82 8.37
C ALA A 62 5.07 -11.06 9.76
N CYS A 63 3.80 -11.49 9.81
CA CYS A 63 3.14 -11.88 11.05
C CYS A 63 3.67 -13.22 11.56
N PRO A 64 4.33 -13.27 12.74
CA PRO A 64 4.91 -14.52 13.25
C PRO A 64 3.86 -15.58 13.56
N LEU A 65 2.64 -15.15 13.93
CA LEU A 65 1.53 -16.03 14.32
C LEU A 65 0.59 -16.39 13.17
N ARG A 66 0.70 -15.74 12.01
CA ARG A 66 -0.10 -16.01 10.81
C ARG A 66 0.72 -15.83 9.54
N ARG A 67 1.79 -16.62 9.41
CA ARG A 67 2.64 -16.64 8.20
C ARG A 67 1.89 -17.15 6.96
N ASP A 68 0.81 -17.90 7.21
CA ASP A 68 -0.11 -18.43 6.21
C ASP A 68 -1.04 -17.37 5.60
N LEU A 69 -1.17 -16.17 6.20
CA LEU A 69 -1.94 -15.06 5.62
C LEU A 69 -1.14 -14.36 4.51
N ASP A 70 -1.02 -15.00 3.36
CA ASP A 70 -0.51 -14.33 2.17
C ASP A 70 -1.59 -13.44 1.50
N ARG A 71 -1.16 -12.66 0.51
CA ARG A 71 -2.04 -11.82 -0.33
C ARG A 71 -3.24 -12.59 -0.89
N ASN A 72 -3.09 -13.87 -1.26
CA ASN A 72 -4.14 -14.67 -1.87
C ASN A 72 -5.19 -15.11 -0.86
N VAL A 73 -4.76 -15.48 0.35
CA VAL A 73 -5.63 -15.80 1.48
C VAL A 73 -6.42 -14.57 1.89
N VAL A 74 -5.75 -13.42 2.05
CA VAL A 74 -6.41 -12.14 2.39
C VAL A 74 -7.43 -11.76 1.32
N HIS A 75 -7.08 -11.89 0.04
CA HIS A 75 -8.01 -11.66 -1.07
C HIS A 75 -9.26 -12.57 -1.00
N ARG A 76 -9.09 -13.87 -0.73
CA ARG A 76 -10.22 -14.81 -0.59
C ARG A 76 -11.13 -14.47 0.59
N LEU A 77 -10.58 -13.98 1.70
CA LEU A 77 -11.37 -13.53 2.85
C LEU A 77 -12.19 -12.27 2.53
N LEU A 78 -11.67 -11.40 1.67
CA LEU A 78 -12.27 -10.11 1.32
C LEU A 78 -13.09 -10.14 0.03
N ARG A 79 -13.52 -11.33 -0.42
CA ARG A 79 -14.18 -11.60 -1.70
C ARG A 79 -15.41 -10.73 -2.02
N LYS A 80 -15.98 -10.02 -1.04
CA LYS A 80 -17.05 -9.02 -1.23
C LYS A 80 -16.58 -7.70 -1.88
N PHE A 81 -15.27 -7.41 -1.88
CA PHE A 81 -14.68 -6.18 -2.43
C PHE A 81 -13.85 -6.42 -3.72
N THR A 82 -13.92 -7.61 -4.30
CA THR A 82 -12.98 -8.05 -5.36
C THR A 82 -13.71 -8.73 -6.51
N GLU A 83 -13.27 -8.53 -7.75
CA GLU A 83 -13.86 -9.18 -8.94
C GLU A 83 -13.59 -10.71 -8.93
N ARG A 84 -14.38 -11.45 -9.72
CA ARG A 84 -14.22 -12.90 -9.90
C ARG A 84 -12.86 -13.17 -10.56
N LEU A 85 -11.95 -13.82 -9.84
CA LEU A 85 -10.65 -14.22 -10.36
C LEU A 85 -10.80 -15.06 -11.63
N LEU A 86 -10.40 -14.52 -12.78
CA LEU A 86 -10.10 -15.31 -13.97
C LEU A 86 -8.65 -15.79 -13.82
N GLY A 87 -8.47 -17.09 -13.54
CA GLY A 87 -7.21 -17.83 -13.66
C GLY A 87 -5.96 -17.19 -13.04
N TRP A 88 -5.55 -17.67 -11.87
CA TRP A 88 -4.23 -17.38 -11.32
C TRP A 88 -3.18 -18.32 -11.92
N HIS A 89 -2.02 -17.75 -12.27
CA HIS A 89 -0.76 -18.47 -12.32
C HIS A 89 0.08 -18.04 -11.12
N ASP A 90 0.71 -18.99 -10.45
CA ASP A 90 1.59 -18.76 -9.31
C ASP A 90 2.70 -17.76 -9.71
N GLY A 91 2.72 -16.58 -9.09
CA GLY A 91 3.74 -15.55 -9.34
C GLY A 91 5.16 -15.96 -8.94
N ASN A 92 5.35 -17.20 -8.48
CA ASN A 92 6.63 -17.77 -8.12
C ASN A 92 7.40 -18.32 -9.34
N SER A 93 6.73 -18.60 -10.47
CA SER A 93 7.34 -19.26 -11.63
C SER A 93 8.12 -18.31 -12.56
N ILE A 94 7.81 -17.01 -12.54
CA ILE A 94 8.43 -16.00 -13.41
C ILE A 94 9.72 -15.41 -12.83
N ASN A 95 9.90 -15.47 -11.51
CA ASN A 95 11.05 -14.90 -10.82
C ASN A 95 12.26 -15.85 -10.73
N ALA A 96 12.08 -17.14 -11.02
CA ALA A 96 13.10 -18.17 -10.78
C ALA A 96 14.20 -18.23 -11.85
N THR A 97 14.04 -17.55 -13.00
CA THR A 97 14.90 -17.74 -14.18
C THR A 97 15.75 -16.52 -14.54
N TRP A 98 15.60 -15.38 -13.86
CA TRP A 98 16.20 -14.12 -14.29
C TRP A 98 17.35 -13.67 -13.39
N ASN A 99 18.51 -13.36 -13.99
CA ASN A 99 19.72 -12.92 -13.29
C ASN A 99 19.83 -11.38 -13.31
N PRO A 100 19.70 -10.69 -12.16
CA PRO A 100 19.78 -9.23 -12.08
C PRO A 100 21.12 -8.64 -12.50
N ASN A 101 22.20 -9.42 -12.46
CA ASN A 101 23.54 -8.95 -12.84
C ASN A 101 23.66 -8.67 -14.35
N CYS A 102 22.77 -9.25 -15.17
CA CYS A 102 22.73 -9.01 -16.61
C CYS A 102 21.83 -7.83 -17.00
N ALA A 103 21.22 -7.14 -16.03
CA ALA A 103 20.25 -6.08 -16.26
C ALA A 103 20.85 -4.69 -16.46
N TYR A 104 22.19 -4.56 -16.44
CA TYR A 104 22.86 -3.28 -16.55
C TYR A 104 22.94 -2.81 -18.01
N ASN A 105 22.34 -1.66 -18.31
CA ASN A 105 22.24 -1.11 -19.68
C ASN A 105 23.30 -0.01 -19.97
N GLY A 106 24.20 0.27 -19.03
CA GLY A 106 25.20 1.35 -19.15
C GLY A 106 24.89 2.60 -18.33
N SER A 107 23.63 2.83 -17.94
CA SER A 107 23.20 3.91 -17.04
C SER A 107 22.67 3.37 -15.70
N GLY A 108 22.01 2.22 -15.70
CA GLY A 108 21.45 1.61 -14.51
C GLY A 108 21.05 0.16 -14.73
N TYR A 109 20.48 -0.44 -13.69
CA TYR A 109 19.87 -1.76 -13.76
C TYR A 109 18.42 -1.63 -14.17
N GLU A 110 18.04 -2.19 -15.31
CA GLU A 110 16.74 -2.00 -15.92
C GLU A 110 15.79 -3.17 -15.64
N CYS A 111 14.57 -2.88 -15.22
CA CYS A 111 13.53 -3.89 -15.11
C CYS A 111 13.01 -4.30 -16.50
N TYR A 112 13.17 -5.56 -16.88
CA TYR A 112 12.71 -6.06 -18.17
C TYR A 112 11.18 -6.09 -18.36
N ILE A 113 10.40 -5.91 -17.28
CA ILE A 113 8.92 -5.91 -17.33
C ILE A 113 8.37 -4.49 -17.54
N CYS A 114 9.02 -3.46 -16.98
CA CYS A 114 8.51 -2.08 -17.02
C CYS A 114 9.54 -1.02 -17.42
N HIS A 115 10.75 -1.41 -17.78
CA HIS A 115 11.86 -0.57 -18.22
C HIS A 115 12.29 0.51 -17.22
N ARG A 116 11.96 0.33 -15.94
CA ARG A 116 12.37 1.24 -14.89
C ARG A 116 13.82 0.98 -14.50
N GLU A 117 14.61 2.03 -14.41
CA GLU A 117 16.03 1.96 -14.04
C GLU A 117 16.23 2.09 -12.52
N PHE A 118 17.19 1.32 -12.02
CA PHE A 118 17.59 1.29 -10.62
C PHE A 118 19.10 1.46 -10.50
N CYS A 119 19.54 2.13 -9.43
CA CYS A 119 20.96 2.37 -9.17
C CYS A 119 21.70 1.15 -8.58
N SER A 120 21.02 0.04 -8.29
CA SER A 120 21.64 -1.19 -7.77
C SER A 120 20.85 -2.45 -8.13
N THR A 121 21.55 -3.58 -8.24
CA THR A 121 20.97 -4.92 -8.43
C THR A 121 19.96 -5.26 -7.33
N ARG A 122 20.30 -4.95 -6.07
CA ARG A 122 19.42 -5.20 -4.92
C ARG A 122 18.11 -4.42 -4.99
N ALA A 123 18.16 -3.16 -5.43
CA ALA A 123 16.95 -2.36 -5.61
C ALA A 123 16.06 -2.91 -6.73
N LEU A 124 16.67 -3.36 -7.82
CA LEU A 124 15.96 -4.01 -8.93
C LEU A 124 15.37 -5.37 -8.52
N GLU A 125 16.12 -6.18 -7.77
CA GLU A 125 15.65 -7.46 -7.24
C GLU A 125 14.46 -7.26 -6.31
N GLN A 126 14.54 -6.29 -5.38
CA GLN A 126 13.42 -5.93 -4.52
C GLN A 126 12.21 -5.47 -5.34
N HIS A 127 12.41 -4.70 -6.41
CA HIS A 127 11.33 -4.25 -7.29
C HIS A 127 10.62 -5.42 -7.99
N ILE A 128 11.37 -6.37 -8.56
CA ILE A 128 10.80 -7.52 -9.29
C ILE A 128 10.08 -8.48 -8.33
N ARG A 129 10.64 -8.68 -7.13
CA ARG A 129 9.98 -9.47 -6.07
C ARG A 129 8.76 -8.77 -5.47
N SER A 130 8.61 -7.47 -5.71
CA SER A 130 7.46 -6.70 -5.23
C SER A 130 6.20 -7.02 -6.05
N PRO A 131 5.00 -6.76 -5.49
CA PRO A 131 3.74 -6.98 -6.18
C PRO A 131 3.45 -6.02 -7.35
N VAL A 132 4.41 -5.18 -7.76
CA VAL A 132 4.25 -4.12 -8.77
C VAL A 132 3.83 -4.65 -10.15
N HIS A 133 4.26 -5.86 -10.52
CA HIS A 133 3.89 -6.50 -11.79
C HIS A 133 2.75 -7.53 -11.63
N GLN A 134 2.21 -7.69 -10.43
CA GLN A 134 1.11 -8.61 -10.20
C GLN A 134 -0.21 -7.94 -10.60
N ALA A 135 -1.10 -8.71 -11.22
CA ALA A 135 -2.42 -8.22 -11.61
C ALA A 135 -3.16 -7.59 -10.41
N PRO A 136 -3.85 -6.46 -10.60
CA PRO A 136 -4.56 -5.81 -9.52
C PRO A 136 -5.73 -6.67 -9.05
N LEU A 137 -5.78 -6.95 -7.75
CA LEU A 137 -6.86 -7.74 -7.16
C LEU A 137 -7.97 -6.87 -6.57
N TYR A 138 -7.61 -5.65 -6.18
CA TYR A 138 -8.48 -4.75 -5.44
C TYR A 138 -8.86 -3.57 -6.33
N HIS A 139 -10.10 -3.11 -6.23
CA HIS A 139 -10.57 -1.90 -6.90
C HIS A 139 -11.21 -0.96 -5.88
N CYS A 140 -11.16 0.34 -6.16
CA CYS A 140 -11.93 1.30 -5.38
C CYS A 140 -13.43 1.07 -5.61
N PRO A 141 -14.24 0.86 -4.56
CA PRO A 141 -15.68 0.67 -4.69
C PRO A 141 -16.43 1.99 -5.02
N ASN A 142 -15.76 3.13 -5.01
CA ASN A 142 -16.38 4.44 -5.25
C ASN A 142 -16.71 4.70 -6.73
N LYS A 143 -17.77 4.02 -7.22
CA LYS A 143 -18.30 4.22 -8.57
C LYS A 143 -18.97 5.60 -8.72
N ASN A 144 -19.60 6.10 -7.65
CA ASN A 144 -20.32 7.37 -7.66
C ASN A 144 -19.39 8.59 -7.75
N GLY A 145 -18.21 8.51 -7.13
CA GLY A 145 -17.14 9.51 -7.25
C GLY A 145 -16.25 9.33 -8.49
N LYS A 146 -16.64 8.48 -9.44
CA LYS A 146 -15.88 8.15 -10.67
C LYS A 146 -14.44 7.68 -10.38
N CYS A 147 -14.22 6.96 -9.29
CA CYS A 147 -12.90 6.41 -8.97
C CYS A 147 -12.74 5.01 -9.56
N SER A 148 -11.90 4.87 -10.59
CA SER A 148 -11.62 3.59 -11.26
C SER A 148 -10.24 3.02 -10.92
N ARG A 149 -9.64 3.44 -9.79
CA ARG A 149 -8.30 2.97 -9.40
C ARG A 149 -8.32 1.50 -8.99
N ARG A 150 -7.27 0.79 -9.40
CA ARG A 150 -7.02 -0.62 -9.16
C ARG A 150 -5.68 -0.79 -8.46
N PHE A 151 -5.61 -1.75 -7.54
CA PHE A 151 -4.47 -1.92 -6.65
C PHE A 151 -4.04 -3.39 -6.59
N PRO A 152 -2.73 -3.68 -6.61
CA PRO A 152 -2.23 -5.03 -6.44
C PRO A 152 -2.44 -5.52 -5.01
N THR A 153 -2.15 -4.68 -4.00
CA THR A 153 -2.21 -5.07 -2.59
C THR A 153 -3.32 -4.36 -1.83
N LEU A 154 -3.78 -4.97 -0.73
CA LEU A 154 -4.72 -4.35 0.18
C LEU A 154 -4.10 -3.12 0.86
N ALA A 155 -2.82 -3.19 1.20
CA ALA A 155 -2.07 -2.04 1.71
C ALA A 155 -2.12 -0.84 0.75
N ALA A 156 -2.03 -1.06 -0.56
CA ALA A 156 -2.12 0.02 -1.54
C ALA A 156 -3.55 0.60 -1.65
N LEU A 157 -4.58 -0.24 -1.52
CA LEU A 157 -5.97 0.23 -1.44
C LEU A 157 -6.22 1.04 -0.17
N PHE A 158 -5.73 0.61 0.99
CA PHE A 158 -5.88 1.37 2.22
C PHE A 158 -5.09 2.66 2.21
N ASN A 159 -3.92 2.70 1.60
CA ASN A 159 -3.17 3.96 1.47
C ASN A 159 -3.96 4.95 0.59
N HIS A 160 -4.65 4.45 -0.44
CA HIS A 160 -5.58 5.26 -1.23
C HIS A 160 -6.75 5.79 -0.40
N PHE A 161 -7.34 5.00 0.50
CA PHE A 161 -8.41 5.49 1.39
C PHE A 161 -7.89 6.43 2.49
N GLU A 162 -6.74 6.15 3.08
CA GLU A 162 -6.07 6.99 4.09
C GLU A 162 -5.69 8.36 3.53
N SER A 163 -5.39 8.44 2.23
CA SER A 163 -5.17 9.72 1.55
C SER A 163 -6.43 10.54 1.33
N GLU A 164 -7.62 9.95 1.55
CA GLU A 164 -8.95 10.52 1.27
C GLU A 164 -9.16 11.03 -0.18
N SER A 165 -8.21 10.71 -1.07
CA SER A 165 -8.10 11.25 -2.43
C SER A 165 -9.30 10.99 -3.34
N CYS A 166 -10.08 9.95 -3.06
CA CYS A 166 -11.31 9.62 -3.80
C CYS A 166 -12.60 10.00 -3.07
N GLY A 167 -12.54 10.50 -1.83
CA GLY A 167 -13.72 10.84 -1.04
C GLY A 167 -14.62 9.65 -0.67
N TYR A 168 -14.17 8.39 -0.82
CA TYR A 168 -14.99 7.21 -0.50
C TYR A 168 -15.17 6.99 1.01
N THR A 169 -14.11 7.22 1.78
CA THR A 169 -14.07 7.03 3.23
C THR A 169 -12.99 7.92 3.81
N LYS A 170 -13.09 8.19 5.11
CA LYS A 170 -12.15 9.04 5.86
C LYS A 170 -11.04 8.19 6.49
N PHE A 171 -9.86 8.78 6.68
CA PHE A 171 -8.68 8.17 7.30
C PHE A 171 -9.04 7.47 8.62
N GLU A 172 -9.70 8.18 9.53
CA GLU A 172 -10.17 7.67 10.84
C GLU A 172 -11.02 6.41 10.73
N THR A 173 -11.93 6.37 9.76
CA THR A 173 -12.83 5.24 9.55
C THR A 173 -12.05 4.02 9.08
N VAL A 174 -11.06 4.20 8.20
CA VAL A 174 -10.17 3.11 7.77
C VAL A 174 -9.36 2.56 8.94
N GLN A 175 -8.77 3.45 9.76
CA GLN A 175 -7.99 3.06 10.94
C GLN A 175 -8.81 2.20 11.92
N LYS A 176 -10.07 2.57 12.17
CA LYS A 176 -10.94 1.88 13.14
C LYS A 176 -11.39 0.50 12.67
N ASN A 177 -11.58 0.30 11.36
CA ASN A 177 -12.20 -0.91 10.82
C ASN A 177 -11.22 -1.96 10.30
N VAL A 178 -9.94 -1.62 10.09
CA VAL A 178 -8.96 -2.54 9.49
C VAL A 178 -8.78 -3.85 10.28
N GLY A 179 -8.78 -3.78 11.62
CA GLY A 179 -8.59 -4.96 12.47
C GLY A 179 -9.73 -5.98 12.33
N GLY A 180 -10.99 -5.51 12.32
CA GLY A 180 -12.17 -6.35 12.14
C GLY A 180 -12.25 -6.97 10.74
N LEU A 181 -11.81 -6.21 9.73
CA LEU A 181 -11.77 -6.66 8.34
C LEU A 181 -10.76 -7.80 8.14
N LEU A 182 -9.61 -7.76 8.82
CA LEU A 182 -8.59 -8.81 8.75
C LEU A 182 -8.95 -10.08 9.54
N THR A 183 -9.83 -9.98 10.55
CA THR A 183 -10.30 -11.14 11.34
C THR A 183 -11.58 -11.77 10.79
N GLY A 184 -12.16 -11.22 9.71
CA GLY A 184 -13.42 -11.72 9.14
C GLY A 184 -14.67 -11.38 9.97
N GLY A 185 -14.55 -10.49 10.96
CA GLY A 185 -15.70 -9.95 11.69
C GLY A 185 -16.55 -9.12 10.74
N GLY A 186 -17.85 -9.35 10.69
CA GLY A 186 -18.81 -8.75 9.76
C GLY A 186 -19.04 -7.24 9.89
N GLN A 187 -18.03 -6.45 10.27
CA GLN A 187 -18.11 -5.00 10.32
C GLN A 187 -17.91 -4.44 8.91
N ARG A 188 -19.00 -3.92 8.37
CA ARG A 188 -19.00 -3.08 7.17
C ARG A 188 -18.09 -1.87 7.44
N LEU A 189 -17.20 -1.52 6.50
CA LEU A 189 -16.78 -0.12 6.37
C LEU A 189 -18.06 0.69 6.21
N ILE A 190 -18.50 1.35 7.28
CA ILE A 190 -19.76 2.07 7.32
C ILE A 190 -19.65 3.17 6.25
N LEU A 191 -20.54 3.03 5.25
CA LEU A 191 -20.81 4.01 4.21
C LEU A 191 -21.19 5.34 4.89
N LEU A 192 -20.48 6.41 4.56
CA LEU A 192 -21.01 7.76 4.63
C LEU A 192 -21.48 8.15 3.22
#